data_AF-X1HKY4-F1
#
_entry.id   AF-X1HKY4-F1
#
_cell.length_a   1.000
_cell.length_b   1.000
_cell.length_c   1.000
_cell.angle_alpha   90.00
_cell.angle_beta   90.00
_cell.angle_gamma   90.00
#
_symmetry.space_group_name_H-M   'P 1'
#
loop_
_entity.id
_entity.type
_entity.pdbx_description
1 polymer ?
#
loop_
_entity_poly.entity_id
_entity_poly.type
_entity_poly.pdbx_seq_one_letter_code
_entity_poly.pdbx_strand_id
1 'polypeptide(L)'
;MKISVDFDKVTKHVELTDETVNPCPFCGSTDIALCNTHNAAYWMECQNCGAQVDGQSFDGYADGNEDYNHLKSARSALDTWNHRIK
;
A
#
# COMPACT_ATOMS: atom_id res chain seq x y z
N MET A 1 3.98 2.73 14.69
CA MET A 1 2.71 2.06 14.34
C MET A 1 3.07 0.85 13.48
N LYS A 2 2.66 -0.37 13.85
CA LYS A 2 2.93 -1.58 13.06
C LYS A 2 1.75 -1.79 12.12
N ILE A 3 2.00 -1.75 10.81
CA ILE A 3 1.01 -2.17 9.81
C ILE A 3 1.25 -3.66 9.62
N SER A 4 0.30 -4.47 10.05
CA SER A 4 0.35 -5.94 9.91
C SER A 4 -0.93 -6.36 9.21
N VAL A 5 -0.80 -7.12 8.13
CA VAL A 5 -1.90 -7.73 7.40
C VAL A 5 -1.58 -9.23 7.34
N ASP A 6 -2.49 -10.06 7.82
CA ASP A 6 -2.31 -11.52 7.81
C ASP A 6 -3.60 -12.16 7.32
N PHE A 7 -3.60 -12.66 6.07
CA PHE A 7 -4.60 -13.59 5.56
C PHE A 7 -3.98 -14.46 4.46
N ASP A 8 -3.80 -15.75 4.77
CA ASP A 8 -3.68 -16.92 3.88
C ASP A 8 -2.90 -16.73 2.56
N LYS A 9 -1.60 -17.10 2.54
CA LYS A 9 -0.75 -17.61 1.43
C LYS A 9 -0.90 -17.08 -0.02
N VAL A 10 -1.69 -16.06 -0.30
CA VAL A 10 -2.08 -15.59 -1.63
C VAL A 10 -1.54 -14.17 -1.90
N THR A 11 -1.21 -13.41 -0.86
CA THR A 11 -0.66 -12.05 -0.95
C THR A 11 0.75 -11.98 -0.37
N LYS A 12 1.68 -11.32 -1.07
CA LYS A 12 3.01 -11.02 -0.48
C LYS A 12 2.89 -9.95 0.59
N HIS A 13 3.47 -10.25 1.75
CA HIS A 13 3.56 -9.32 2.87
C HIS A 13 4.74 -8.36 2.66
N VAL A 14 4.46 -7.07 2.64
CA VAL A 14 5.47 -6.00 2.58
C VAL A 14 5.32 -5.14 3.82
N GLU A 15 6.39 -5.05 4.59
CA GLU A 15 6.47 -4.13 5.72
C GLU A 15 7.27 -2.89 5.31
N LEU A 16 6.62 -1.73 5.39
CA LEU A 16 7.28 -0.44 5.25
C LEU A 16 7.68 0.04 6.66
N THR A 17 8.86 -0.38 7.12
CA THR A 17 9.41 0.06 8.40
C THR A 17 9.87 1.52 8.30
N ASP A 18 9.63 2.29 9.36
CA ASP A 18 10.07 3.69 9.53
C ASP A 18 9.42 4.75 8.63
N GLU A 19 8.41 4.38 7.85
CA GLU A 19 7.64 5.32 7.04
C GLU A 19 6.55 6.03 7.86
N THR A 20 6.36 7.33 7.60
CA THR A 20 5.26 8.11 8.20
C THR A 20 4.03 8.03 7.31
N VAL A 21 2.86 7.73 7.89
CA VAL A 21 1.58 7.73 7.17
C VAL A 21 0.76 8.93 7.61
N ASN A 22 0.41 9.82 6.67
CA ASN A 22 -0.43 10.98 6.95
C ASN A 22 -1.87 10.54 7.29
N PRO A 23 -2.57 11.27 8.18
CA PRO A 23 -3.98 11.00 8.45
C PRO A 23 -4.85 11.14 7.20
N CYS A 24 -5.98 10.45 7.19
CA CYS A 24 -6.97 10.53 6.13
C CYS A 24 -7.42 11.99 5.90
N PRO A 25 -7.33 12.52 4.66
CA PRO A 25 -7.69 13.90 4.38
C PRO A 25 -9.21 14.15 4.42
N PHE A 26 -10.03 13.09 4.44
CA PHE A 26 -11.50 13.20 4.43
C PHE A 26 -12.11 13.14 5.82
N CYS A 27 -11.60 12.25 6.68
CA CYS A 27 -12.17 12.03 8.03
C CYS A 27 -11.17 12.27 9.18
N GLY A 28 -9.90 12.55 8.89
CA GLY A 28 -8.87 12.77 9.91
C GLY A 28 -8.38 11.51 10.63
N SER A 29 -8.94 10.33 10.32
CA SER A 29 -8.51 9.07 10.93
C SER A 29 -7.05 8.74 10.61
N THR A 30 -6.33 8.21 11.58
CA THR A 30 -4.98 7.64 11.42
C THR A 30 -5.00 6.14 11.16
N ASP A 31 -6.19 5.52 11.11
CA ASP A 31 -6.37 4.11 10.84
C ASP A 31 -6.33 3.83 9.33
N ILE A 32 -5.11 3.70 8.81
CA ILE A 32 -4.81 3.53 7.39
C ILE A 32 -4.09 2.19 7.20
N ALA A 33 -4.62 1.37 6.30
CA ALA A 33 -4.04 0.10 5.91
C ALA A 33 -3.34 0.21 4.56
N LEU A 34 -2.22 -0.51 4.43
CA LEU A 34 -1.63 -0.83 3.14
C LEU A 34 -2.21 -2.19 2.71
N CYS A 35 -2.91 -2.21 1.59
CA CYS A 35 -3.60 -3.37 1.07
C CYS A 35 -3.03 -3.77 -0.30
N ASN A 36 -3.17 -5.02 -0.69
CA ASN A 36 -2.71 -5.51 -1.98
C ASN A 36 -3.50 -6.70 -2.50
N THR A 37 -3.33 -6.96 -3.79
CA THR A 37 -3.72 -8.23 -4.41
C THR A 37 -2.56 -9.23 -4.38
N HIS A 38 -2.73 -10.40 -4.99
CA HIS A 38 -1.64 -11.37 -5.16
C HIS A 38 -0.49 -10.85 -6.03
N ASN A 39 -0.76 -9.86 -6.89
CA ASN A 39 0.26 -9.22 -7.72
C ASN A 39 0.86 -7.96 -7.07
N ALA A 40 1.82 -7.35 -7.76
CA ALA A 40 2.45 -6.09 -7.37
C ALA A 40 1.54 -4.88 -7.63
N ALA A 41 0.34 -4.92 -7.06
CA ALA A 41 -0.67 -3.88 -7.07
C ALA A 41 -1.13 -3.61 -5.63
N TYR A 42 -0.71 -2.46 -5.09
CA TYR A 42 -0.97 -2.01 -3.72
C TYR A 42 -1.81 -0.73 -3.72
N TRP A 43 -2.60 -0.54 -2.66
CA TRP A 43 -3.33 0.68 -2.38
C TRP A 43 -3.29 1.02 -0.88
N MET A 44 -3.47 2.29 -0.55
CA MET A 44 -3.67 2.75 0.82
C MET A 44 -5.16 2.97 1.05
N GLU A 45 -5.69 2.50 2.18
CA GLU A 45 -7.13 2.55 2.49
C GLU A 45 -7.38 3.02 3.93
N CYS A 46 -8.21 4.05 4.08
CA CYS A 46 -8.72 4.46 5.39
C CYS A 46 -9.81 3.52 5.86
N GLN A 47 -9.54 2.81 6.96
CA GLN A 47 -10.46 1.83 7.54
C GLN A 47 -11.70 2.45 8.20
N ASN A 48 -11.73 3.77 8.37
CA ASN A 48 -12.88 4.48 8.95
C ASN A 48 -13.89 4.99 7.90
N CYS A 49 -13.41 5.51 6.77
CA CYS A 49 -14.29 6.13 5.76
C CYS A 49 -14.25 5.47 4.37
N GLY A 50 -13.39 4.46 4.19
CA GLY A 50 -13.23 3.74 2.91
C GLY A 50 -12.53 4.55 1.82
N ALA A 51 -11.99 5.73 2.14
CA ALA A 51 -11.20 6.49 1.17
C ALA A 51 -9.93 5.70 0.84
N GLN A 52 -9.70 5.46 -0.45
CA GLN A 52 -8.55 4.71 -0.95
C GLN A 52 -7.80 5.46 -2.03
N VAL A 53 -6.52 5.13 -2.20
CA VAL A 53 -5.73 5.55 -3.35
C VAL A 53 -4.78 4.43 -3.79
N ASP A 54 -4.74 4.21 -5.09
CA ASP A 54 -3.90 3.18 -5.70
C ASP A 54 -2.47 3.68 -5.86
N GLY A 55 -1.51 2.78 -5.64
CA GLY A 55 -0.13 2.97 -6.09
C GLY A 55 0.04 2.59 -7.56
N GLN A 56 1.24 2.81 -8.08
CA GLN A 56 1.60 2.26 -9.38
C GLN A 56 1.60 0.72 -9.33
N SER A 57 0.89 0.09 -10.26
CA SER A 57 0.97 -1.36 -10.46
C SER A 57 2.21 -1.71 -11.28
N PHE A 58 2.92 -2.74 -10.84
CA PHE A 58 4.04 -3.34 -11.55
C PHE A 58 3.71 -4.78 -11.98
N ASP A 59 2.43 -5.04 -12.27
CA ASP A 59 1.98 -6.33 -12.78
C ASP A 59 2.52 -6.56 -14.20
N GLY A 60 3.07 -7.75 -14.46
CA GLY A 60 3.52 -8.15 -15.80
C GLY A 60 4.93 -7.69 -16.20
N TYR A 61 5.70 -7.08 -15.31
CA TYR A 61 7.13 -6.88 -15.55
C TYR A 61 7.86 -8.24 -15.50
N ALA A 62 8.39 -8.66 -16.66
CA ALA A 62 9.12 -9.92 -16.83
C ALA A 62 10.55 -9.89 -16.26
N ASP A 63 10.85 -8.97 -15.34
CA ASP A 63 12.19 -8.75 -14.80
C ASP A 63 12.61 -9.78 -13.73
N GLY A 64 11.68 -10.67 -13.34
CA GLY A 64 11.93 -11.79 -12.43
C GLY A 64 12.14 -11.38 -10.98
N ASN A 65 11.99 -10.10 -10.64
CA ASN A 65 12.18 -9.60 -9.27
C ASN A 65 10.85 -9.18 -8.64
N GLU A 66 10.00 -10.18 -8.42
CA GLU A 66 8.68 -10.04 -7.82
C GLU A 66 8.74 -9.24 -6.51
N ASP A 67 9.66 -9.56 -5.60
CA ASP A 67 9.79 -8.86 -4.31
C ASP A 67 10.06 -7.36 -4.48
N TYR A 68 10.92 -7.00 -5.45
CA TYR A 68 11.18 -5.61 -5.77
C TYR A 68 9.94 -4.89 -6.30
N ASN A 69 9.15 -5.55 -7.16
CA ASN A 69 7.92 -4.99 -7.71
C ASN A 69 6.85 -4.78 -6.64
N HIS A 70 6.69 -5.73 -5.71
CA HIS A 70 5.81 -5.58 -4.55
C HIS A 70 6.23 -4.41 -3.66
N LEU A 71 7.51 -4.32 -3.30
CA LEU A 71 8.02 -3.22 -2.47
C LEU A 71 7.85 -1.86 -3.15
N LYS A 72 8.09 -1.79 -4.47
CA LYS A 72 7.98 -0.56 -5.25
C LYS A 72 6.52 -0.11 -5.39
N SER A 73 5.60 -1.04 -5.62
CA SER A 73 4.16 -0.74 -5.65
C SER A 73 3.66 -0.24 -4.30
N ALA A 74 4.03 -0.92 -3.21
CA ALA A 74 3.69 -0.51 -1.84
C ALA A 74 4.18 0.90 -1.52
N ARG A 75 5.44 1.23 -1.84
CA ARG A 75 6.00 2.57 -1.66
C ARG A 75 5.29 3.62 -2.51
N SER A 76 4.91 3.27 -3.74
CA SER A 76 4.14 4.17 -4.59
C SER A 76 2.76 4.47 -3.99
N ALA A 77 2.06 3.48 -3.44
CA ALA A 77 0.77 3.71 -2.79
C ALA A 77 0.89 4.64 -1.59
N LEU A 78 1.94 4.44 -0.76
CA LEU A 78 2.25 5.32 0.37
C LEU A 78 2.57 6.75 -0.09
N ASP A 79 3.41 6.91 -1.10
CA ASP A 79 3.80 8.21 -1.64
C ASP A 79 2.58 8.99 -2.17
N THR A 80 1.75 8.30 -2.95
CA THR A 80 0.49 8.82 -3.48
C THR A 80 -0.45 9.24 -2.34
N TRP A 81 -0.58 8.43 -1.28
CA TRP A 81 -1.38 8.77 -0.10
C TRP A 81 -0.87 10.02 0.63
N ASN A 82 0.45 10.07 0.89
CA ASN A 82 1.07 11.12 1.67
C ASN A 82 1.13 12.45 0.94
N HIS A 83 1.47 12.43 -0.36
CA HIS A 83 1.61 13.62 -1.18
C HIS A 83 0.32 14.00 -1.90
N ARG A 84 -0.70 13.14 -1.87
CA ARG A 84 -2.01 13.36 -2.53
C ARG A 84 -1.86 13.62 -4.03
N ILE A 85 -0.85 13.01 -4.63
CA ILE A 85 -0.56 13.12 -6.06
C ILE A 85 -1.55 12.20 -6.78
N LYS A 86 -2.18 12.71 -7.84
CA LYS A 86 -3.03 11.93 -8.75
C LYS A 86 -2.33 11.74 -10.08
#